data_AF-A0A258AM56-F1
#
_entry.id   AF-A0A258AM56-F1
#
_cell.length_a   1.000
_cell.length_b   1.000
_cell.length_c   1.000
_cell.angle_alpha   90.00
_cell.angle_beta   90.00
_cell.angle_gamma   90.00
#
_symmetry.space_group_name_H-M   'P 1'
#
loop_
_entity.id
_entity.type
_entity.pdbx_description
1 polymer ?
#
loop_
_entity_poly.entity_id
_entity_poly.type
_entity_poly.pdbx_seq_one_letter_code
_entity_poly.pdbx_strand_id
1 'polypeptide(L)'
;MALLMITKERELELMNEVIKEAKLSKAEDGRIHPKVGAILVNSRTGEILFRSHRGENENGGHAEYNIFEKAAAAGYDASGTTLFVTLEPCTRRGEDKIPCAVRIVANKVQKIYIGTLDPNSHITGRGEMFLSSYLEVERFPNEQRKELTSINADFFAQHAHDHIPAVSPYAGNNIMSDFDIRLASQREGLLQQSMDLISGTTGDIYIFAGNLTWLRELQLCLVLAKLNGRSIRILCDPSPCKDSESYRSIAKHLGMDICVSKKPFGVRGTLIADTNPTSMISIEKDPAIHGHLFRSPHDSGLLKGFRLLFSTLWKTEDCQSGLDLTISAISEDELANALKTNVPAYEQTSITLETMEIETLERLPKSLERFKIFRLHQLEALKKDHNLPTAALIHGSPWPIKPPVIEIHHGKAIVVDGSHRVFSALSRGQTQIEALVVKGVSTPLPSKSFANWDDVQVLNTKIPREQRYENFHPEFFRPIRHAFSFLPAAARSKSFVS
;
A
#
# COMPACT_ATOMS: atom_id res chain seq x y z
N MET A 1 36.66 -1.05 5.99
CA MET A 1 36.38 -2.48 6.19
C MET A 1 35.18 -2.84 5.34
N ALA A 2 35.36 -3.64 4.29
CA ALA A 2 34.25 -4.15 3.50
C ALA A 2 33.30 -4.93 4.41
N LEU A 3 32.01 -4.59 4.39
CA LEU A 3 30.98 -5.30 5.13
C LEU A 3 30.93 -6.74 4.57
N LEU A 4 31.43 -7.72 5.32
CA LEU A 4 31.24 -9.13 4.99
C LEU A 4 29.74 -9.41 5.06
N MET A 5 29.11 -9.55 3.90
CA MET A 5 27.76 -10.11 3.74
C MET A 5 27.90 -11.59 3.41
N ILE A 6 26.94 -12.41 3.84
CA ILE A 6 26.88 -13.84 3.51
C ILE A 6 26.93 -13.99 1.97
N THR A 7 27.82 -14.85 1.47
CA THR A 7 27.88 -15.11 0.02
C THR A 7 26.68 -15.93 -0.43
N LYS A 8 26.30 -15.83 -1.70
CA LYS A 8 25.18 -16.62 -2.26
C LYS A 8 25.41 -18.12 -2.13
N GLU A 9 26.66 -18.57 -2.26
CA GLU A 9 27.03 -19.97 -2.06
C GLU A 9 26.72 -20.40 -0.62
N ARG A 10 27.06 -19.56 0.36
CA ARG A 10 26.81 -19.84 1.77
C ARG A 10 25.32 -19.80 2.10
N GLU A 11 24.54 -18.88 1.52
CA GLU A 11 23.08 -18.88 1.64
C GLU A 11 22.48 -20.20 1.17
N LEU A 12 22.94 -20.72 0.04
CA LEU A 12 22.47 -21.99 -0.52
C LEU A 12 22.82 -23.18 0.39
N GLU A 13 24.03 -23.20 0.96
CA GLU A 13 24.41 -24.19 1.97
C GLU A 13 23.50 -24.14 3.19
N LEU A 14 23.23 -22.94 3.72
CA LEU A 14 22.34 -22.73 4.87
C LEU A 14 20.91 -23.19 4.57
N MET A 15 20.40 -22.94 3.36
CA MET A 15 19.09 -23.47 2.91
C MET A 15 19.06 -25.00 2.92
N ASN A 16 20.14 -25.65 2.48
CA ASN A 16 20.24 -27.11 2.50
C ASN A 16 20.36 -27.65 3.94
N GLU A 17 21.07 -26.96 4.83
CA GLU A 17 21.16 -27.31 6.25
C GLU A 17 19.80 -27.23 6.95
N VAL A 18 19.00 -26.18 6.71
CA VAL A 18 17.68 -26.07 7.34
C VAL A 18 16.67 -27.08 6.78
N ILE A 19 16.84 -27.55 5.54
CA ILE A 19 16.07 -28.68 5.00
C ILE A 19 16.40 -29.98 5.74
N LYS A 20 17.66 -30.21 6.10
CA LYS A 20 18.06 -31.37 6.93
C LYS A 20 17.38 -31.28 8.30
N GLU A 21 17.34 -30.10 8.92
CA GLU A 21 16.63 -29.87 10.18
C GLU A 21 15.13 -30.16 10.04
N ALA A 22 14.48 -29.70 8.98
CA ALA A 22 13.06 -29.97 8.76
C ALA A 22 12.72 -31.47 8.75
N LYS A 23 13.61 -32.30 8.18
CA LYS A 23 13.46 -33.77 8.15
C LYS A 23 13.48 -34.43 9.55
N LEU A 24 13.97 -33.74 10.57
CA LEU A 24 13.97 -34.20 11.97
C LEU A 24 12.66 -33.91 12.72
N SER A 25 11.70 -33.22 12.09
CA SER A 25 10.42 -32.86 12.72
C SER A 25 9.71 -34.06 13.33
N LYS A 26 9.16 -33.88 14.53
CA LYS A 26 8.42 -34.90 15.28
C LYS A 26 6.93 -34.58 15.27
N ALA A 27 6.10 -35.56 14.93
CA ALA A 27 4.65 -35.45 15.01
C ALA A 27 4.20 -35.59 16.48
N GLU A 28 3.26 -34.75 16.89
CA GLU A 28 2.71 -34.73 18.25
C GLU A 28 1.51 -35.66 18.46
N ASP A 29 0.86 -36.07 17.38
CA ASP A 29 -0.30 -36.94 17.36
C ASP A 29 -0.39 -37.71 16.03
N GLY A 30 -1.46 -38.49 15.84
CA GLY A 30 -1.67 -39.29 14.62
C GLY A 30 -2.12 -38.51 13.38
N ARG A 31 -2.17 -37.16 13.43
CA ARG A 31 -2.54 -36.33 12.29
C ARG A 31 -1.32 -36.03 11.42
N ILE A 32 -1.57 -35.59 10.20
CA ILE A 32 -0.52 -35.14 9.28
C ILE A 32 -0.08 -33.74 9.71
N HIS A 33 1.21 -33.58 9.94
CA HIS A 33 1.83 -32.32 10.33
C HIS A 33 2.97 -31.95 9.37
N PRO A 34 3.21 -30.66 9.12
CA PRO A 34 4.30 -30.25 8.26
C PRO A 34 5.64 -30.51 8.93
N LYS A 35 6.61 -30.96 8.14
CA LYS A 35 8.03 -30.95 8.45
C LYS A 35 8.57 -29.53 8.28
N VAL A 36 8.93 -28.91 9.40
CA VAL A 36 9.40 -27.51 9.44
C VAL A 36 10.71 -27.44 10.21
N GLY A 37 11.73 -26.83 9.58
CA GLY A 37 13.02 -26.52 10.17
C GLY A 37 13.24 -25.02 10.18
N ALA A 38 14.01 -24.55 11.17
CA ALA A 38 14.48 -23.17 11.26
C ALA A 38 15.93 -23.13 11.74
N ILE A 39 16.75 -22.25 11.14
CA ILE A 39 18.10 -21.92 11.62
C ILE A 39 18.28 -20.42 11.75
N LEU A 40 18.88 -19.98 12.84
CA LEU A 40 19.21 -18.58 13.13
C LEU A 40 20.70 -18.39 12.86
N VAL A 41 21.03 -17.40 12.06
CA VAL A 41 22.37 -17.23 11.49
C VAL A 41 22.87 -15.83 11.79
N ASN A 42 24.15 -15.72 12.11
CA ASN A 42 24.82 -14.43 12.17
C ASN A 42 24.90 -13.82 10.76
N SER A 43 24.23 -12.69 10.54
CA SER A 43 24.07 -12.04 9.23
C SER A 43 25.39 -11.57 8.59
N ARG A 44 26.48 -11.51 9.36
CA ARG A 44 27.81 -11.08 8.86
C ARG A 44 28.73 -12.25 8.58
N THR A 45 28.73 -13.26 9.45
CA THR A 45 29.67 -14.39 9.36
C THR A 45 29.09 -15.60 8.63
N GLY A 46 27.76 -15.71 8.52
CA GLY A 46 27.09 -16.91 8.00
C GLY A 46 27.19 -18.12 8.94
N GLU A 47 27.57 -17.89 10.20
CA GLU A 47 27.63 -18.90 11.26
C GLU A 47 26.23 -19.22 11.76
N ILE A 48 25.92 -20.51 11.89
CA ILE A 48 24.65 -20.96 12.47
C ILE A 48 24.75 -20.86 13.99
N LEU A 49 23.94 -19.99 14.57
CA LEU A 49 23.88 -19.74 16.01
C LEU A 49 22.98 -20.76 16.69
N PHE A 50 21.81 -21.00 16.10
CA PHE A 50 20.81 -21.93 16.62
C PHE A 50 20.14 -22.68 15.48
N ARG A 51 19.66 -23.89 15.79
CA ARG A 51 18.89 -24.74 14.90
C ARG A 51 17.70 -25.29 15.64
N SER A 52 16.63 -25.54 14.92
CA SER A 52 15.45 -26.19 15.48
C SER A 52 14.58 -26.81 14.40
N HIS A 53 13.74 -27.73 14.84
CA HIS A 53 12.68 -28.31 14.05
C HIS A 53 11.37 -28.37 14.84
N ARG A 54 10.28 -28.63 14.12
CA ARG A 54 8.95 -28.77 14.72
C ARG A 54 8.92 -29.99 15.66
N GLY A 55 8.38 -29.80 16.86
CA GLY A 55 8.26 -30.85 17.88
C GLY A 55 9.57 -31.17 18.61
N GLU A 56 10.58 -30.31 18.54
CA GLU A 56 11.89 -30.56 19.16
C GLU A 56 11.86 -30.46 20.69
N ASN A 57 11.49 -29.29 21.23
CA ASN A 57 11.55 -28.96 22.66
C ASN A 57 10.20 -29.14 23.38
N GLU A 58 9.11 -28.87 22.68
CA GLU A 58 7.73 -29.00 23.17
C GLU A 58 6.91 -29.78 22.15
N ASN A 59 5.98 -30.62 22.62
CA ASN A 59 5.09 -31.36 21.76
C ASN A 59 4.27 -30.41 20.87
N GLY A 60 4.42 -30.51 19.54
CA GLY A 60 3.79 -29.58 18.59
C GLY A 60 4.35 -28.15 18.60
N GLY A 61 5.49 -27.90 19.26
CA GLY A 61 6.19 -26.62 19.21
C GLY A 61 6.71 -26.33 17.80
N HIS A 62 6.44 -25.14 17.25
CA HIS A 62 6.93 -24.74 15.92
C HIS A 62 8.44 -24.50 15.96
N ALA A 63 9.12 -24.70 14.82
CA ALA A 63 10.57 -24.50 14.73
C ALA A 63 10.95 -23.06 15.11
N GLU A 64 10.25 -22.05 14.59
CA GLU A 64 10.53 -20.64 14.90
C GLU A 64 10.27 -20.30 16.37
N TYR A 65 9.35 -21.00 17.04
CA TYR A 65 9.19 -20.85 18.48
C TYR A 65 10.40 -21.43 19.21
N ASN A 66 10.73 -22.69 18.93
CA ASN A 66 11.82 -23.42 19.59
C ASN A 66 13.17 -22.70 19.44
N ILE A 67 13.43 -22.07 18.28
CA ILE A 67 14.69 -21.38 18.05
C ILE A 67 14.88 -20.15 18.94
N PHE A 68 13.81 -19.37 19.17
CA PHE A 68 13.89 -18.20 20.03
C PHE A 68 13.89 -18.57 21.51
N GLU A 69 13.21 -19.65 21.91
CA GLU A 69 13.34 -20.19 23.28
C GLU A 69 14.78 -20.66 23.56
N LYS A 70 15.44 -21.31 22.59
CA LYS A 70 16.86 -21.68 22.70
C LYS A 70 17.77 -20.46 22.81
N ALA A 71 17.55 -19.45 21.97
CA ALA A 71 18.33 -18.20 22.03
C ALA A 71 18.16 -17.51 23.39
N ALA A 72 16.93 -17.41 23.89
CA ALA A 72 16.63 -16.83 25.20
C ALA A 72 17.28 -17.62 26.35
N ALA A 73 17.18 -18.95 26.34
CA ALA A 73 17.81 -19.81 27.35
C ALA A 73 19.34 -19.69 27.35
N ALA A 74 19.96 -19.42 26.20
CA ALA A 74 21.39 -19.17 26.06
C ALA A 74 21.79 -17.70 26.39
N GLY A 75 20.83 -16.83 26.73
CA GLY A 75 21.08 -15.42 26.95
C GLY A 75 21.51 -14.66 25.69
N TYR A 76 21.14 -15.15 24.50
CA TYR A 76 21.54 -14.61 23.21
C TYR A 76 20.49 -13.63 22.66
N ASP A 77 20.92 -12.44 22.24
CA ASP A 77 20.08 -11.46 21.55
C ASP A 77 20.00 -11.75 20.05
N ALA A 78 18.82 -12.14 19.58
CA ALA A 78 18.55 -12.44 18.17
C ALA A 78 18.48 -11.19 17.27
N SER A 79 18.56 -9.98 17.82
CA SER A 79 18.47 -8.73 17.06
C SER A 79 19.52 -8.67 15.95
N GLY A 80 19.10 -8.31 14.74
CA GLY A 80 20.01 -8.16 13.60
C GLY A 80 20.43 -9.46 12.92
N THR A 81 19.93 -10.63 13.35
CA THR A 81 20.24 -11.94 12.75
C THR A 81 19.45 -12.21 11.47
N THR A 82 19.87 -13.25 10.73
CA THR A 82 19.16 -13.78 9.57
C THR A 82 18.51 -15.11 9.94
N LEU A 83 17.22 -15.27 9.67
CA LEU A 83 16.48 -16.50 9.91
C LEU A 83 16.26 -17.24 8.58
N PHE A 84 16.50 -18.54 8.54
CA PHE A 84 16.06 -19.40 7.44
C PHE A 84 15.00 -20.33 7.99
N VAL A 85 13.85 -20.43 7.31
CA VAL A 85 12.73 -21.28 7.70
C VAL A 85 12.20 -22.04 6.49
N THR A 86 11.86 -23.31 6.64
CA THR A 86 11.44 -24.14 5.48
C THR A 86 10.00 -23.97 5.06
N LEU A 87 9.13 -23.46 5.94
CA LEU A 87 7.71 -23.19 5.66
C LEU A 87 7.38 -21.76 6.10
N GLU A 88 6.38 -21.14 5.47
CA GLU A 88 5.92 -19.80 5.81
C GLU A 88 5.53 -19.67 7.29
N PRO A 89 6.05 -18.67 8.02
CA PRO A 89 5.69 -18.47 9.41
C PRO A 89 4.21 -18.14 9.60
N CYS A 90 3.54 -18.89 10.48
CA CYS A 90 2.12 -18.70 10.75
C CYS A 90 1.78 -17.29 11.28
N THR A 91 0.62 -16.77 10.85
CA THR A 91 0.05 -15.47 11.27
C THR A 91 -1.11 -15.58 12.24
N ARG A 92 -1.64 -16.80 12.43
CA ARG A 92 -2.68 -17.13 13.39
C ARG A 92 -2.32 -18.42 14.11
N ARG A 93 -2.59 -18.49 15.41
CA ARG A 93 -2.53 -19.72 16.22
C ARG A 93 -3.77 -19.76 17.15
N GLY A 94 -3.87 -20.79 17.99
CA GLY A 94 -4.91 -20.83 19.04
C GLY A 94 -4.83 -19.61 19.95
N GLU A 95 -5.93 -19.30 20.65
CA GLU A 95 -6.11 -18.03 21.38
C GLU A 95 -4.97 -17.68 22.35
N ASP A 96 -4.37 -18.69 22.98
CA ASP A 96 -3.27 -18.51 23.95
C ASP A 96 -1.86 -18.49 23.33
N LYS A 97 -1.73 -18.57 21.99
CA LYS A 97 -0.44 -18.74 21.31
C LYS A 97 -0.10 -17.56 20.41
N ILE A 98 1.07 -16.95 20.63
CA ILE A 98 1.61 -15.90 19.77
C ILE A 98 2.03 -16.52 18.41
N PRO A 99 1.58 -15.95 17.27
CA PRO A 99 1.99 -16.39 15.93
C PRO A 99 3.50 -16.27 15.68
N CYS A 100 4.06 -17.16 14.85
CA CYS A 100 5.50 -17.19 14.58
C CYS A 100 5.97 -15.92 13.88
N ALA A 101 5.18 -15.39 12.95
CA ALA A 101 5.50 -14.13 12.28
C ALA A 101 5.65 -12.94 13.27
N VAL A 102 4.80 -12.89 14.30
CA VAL A 102 4.88 -11.86 15.35
C VAL A 102 6.12 -12.06 16.23
N ARG A 103 6.47 -13.31 16.57
CA ARG A 103 7.68 -13.63 17.34
C ARG A 103 8.96 -13.20 16.61
N ILE A 104 9.01 -13.39 15.30
CA ILE A 104 10.16 -13.00 14.47
C ILE A 104 10.38 -11.48 14.52
N VAL A 105 9.30 -10.70 14.38
CA VAL A 105 9.36 -9.22 14.49
C VAL A 105 9.76 -8.79 15.91
N ALA A 106 9.18 -9.41 16.94
CA ALA A 106 9.49 -9.09 18.34
C ALA A 106 10.98 -9.33 18.68
N ASN A 107 11.60 -10.35 18.09
CA ASN A 107 13.02 -10.66 18.22
C ASN A 107 13.94 -9.84 17.31
N LYS A 108 13.39 -8.87 16.56
CA LYS A 108 14.14 -7.92 15.71
C LYS A 108 15.09 -8.60 14.72
N VAL A 109 14.65 -9.73 14.15
CA VAL A 109 15.33 -10.38 13.03
C VAL A 109 15.41 -9.40 11.85
N GLN A 110 16.57 -9.29 11.23
CA GLN A 110 16.82 -8.33 10.14
C GLN A 110 16.38 -8.86 8.78
N LYS A 111 16.60 -10.15 8.54
CA LYS A 111 16.31 -10.80 7.26
C LYS A 111 15.77 -12.21 7.48
N ILE A 112 14.84 -12.63 6.64
CA ILE A 112 14.32 -14.00 6.62
C ILE A 112 14.35 -14.58 5.21
N TYR A 113 14.76 -15.85 5.12
CA TYR A 113 14.55 -16.68 3.93
C TYR A 113 13.45 -17.69 4.21
N ILE A 114 12.45 -17.75 3.35
CA ILE A 114 11.30 -18.66 3.47
C ILE A 114 11.37 -19.71 2.36
N GLY A 115 11.35 -20.99 2.75
CA GLY A 115 11.32 -22.15 1.86
C GLY A 115 10.09 -22.17 0.98
N THR A 116 8.99 -22.75 1.46
CA THR A 116 7.72 -22.79 0.73
C THR A 116 6.66 -21.89 1.39
N LEU A 117 5.67 -21.48 0.60
CA LEU A 117 4.41 -20.96 1.15
C LEU A 117 3.69 -22.08 1.91
N ASP A 118 2.90 -21.70 2.91
CA ASP A 118 2.02 -22.66 3.59
C ASP A 118 0.86 -23.02 2.64
N PRO A 119 0.54 -24.31 2.40
CA PRO A 119 -0.59 -24.71 1.57
C PRO A 119 -1.96 -24.44 2.23
N ASN A 120 -2.00 -24.20 3.53
CA ASN A 120 -3.23 -23.85 4.24
C ASN A 120 -3.70 -22.45 3.81
N SER A 121 -4.85 -22.38 3.13
CA SER A 121 -5.43 -21.14 2.59
C SER A 121 -5.65 -20.01 3.62
N HIS A 122 -5.70 -20.34 4.92
CA HIS A 122 -5.78 -19.33 5.99
C HIS A 122 -4.44 -18.68 6.34
N ILE A 123 -3.32 -19.25 5.89
CA ILE A 123 -1.94 -18.81 6.17
C ILE A 123 -1.25 -18.36 4.88
N THR A 124 -1.50 -19.04 3.75
CA THR A 124 -0.81 -18.85 2.47
C THR A 124 -0.60 -17.38 2.11
N GLY A 125 0.66 -16.94 2.10
CA GLY A 125 1.11 -15.61 1.69
C GLY A 125 0.92 -14.51 2.73
N ARG A 126 0.20 -14.78 3.82
CA ARG A 126 -0.07 -13.79 4.86
C ARG A 126 1.14 -13.57 5.77
N GLY A 127 1.91 -14.62 6.04
CA GLY A 127 3.12 -14.57 6.86
C GLY A 127 4.25 -13.81 6.18
N GLU A 128 4.52 -14.14 4.92
CA GLU A 128 5.46 -13.38 4.09
C GLU A 128 5.07 -11.91 3.98
N MET A 129 3.80 -11.64 3.65
CA MET A 129 3.30 -10.26 3.53
C MET A 129 3.46 -9.48 4.83
N PHE A 130 3.08 -10.06 5.97
CA PHE A 130 3.28 -9.42 7.26
C PHE A 130 4.76 -9.10 7.53
N LEU A 131 5.65 -10.08 7.35
CA LEU A 131 7.08 -9.94 7.67
C LEU A 131 7.78 -8.91 6.77
N SER A 132 7.45 -8.87 5.48
CA SER A 132 8.01 -7.89 4.53
C SER A 132 7.73 -6.43 4.88
N SER A 133 6.77 -6.17 5.77
CA SER A 133 6.50 -4.83 6.29
C SER A 133 7.50 -4.38 7.37
N TYR A 134 8.29 -5.30 7.93
CA TYR A 134 9.17 -5.06 9.08
C TYR A 134 10.64 -5.45 8.85
N LEU A 135 10.90 -6.42 7.97
CA LEU A 135 12.24 -6.96 7.73
C LEU A 135 12.39 -7.43 6.27
N GLU A 136 13.62 -7.72 5.86
CA GLU A 136 13.91 -8.18 4.50
C GLU A 136 13.47 -9.64 4.31
N VAL A 137 12.65 -9.93 3.30
CA VAL A 137 12.12 -11.27 3.05
C VAL A 137 12.54 -11.77 1.67
N GLU A 138 13.13 -12.97 1.63
CA GLU A 138 13.48 -13.67 0.40
C GLU A 138 12.95 -15.11 0.38
N ARG A 139 12.87 -15.69 -0.82
CA ARG A 139 12.42 -17.07 -1.04
C ARG A 139 13.57 -17.98 -1.40
N PHE A 140 13.46 -19.26 -1.01
CA PHE A 140 14.43 -20.27 -1.44
C PHE A 140 14.34 -20.47 -2.97
N PRO A 141 15.45 -20.83 -3.64
CA PRO A 141 15.44 -21.20 -5.04
C PRO A 141 14.52 -22.39 -5.34
N ASN A 142 14.15 -22.54 -6.61
CA ASN A 142 13.13 -23.50 -7.04
C ASN A 142 13.45 -24.95 -6.67
N GLU A 143 14.72 -25.35 -6.73
CA GLU A 143 15.14 -26.73 -6.44
C GLU A 143 14.90 -27.10 -4.98
N GLN A 144 15.32 -26.25 -4.03
CA GLN A 144 15.03 -26.42 -2.60
C GLN A 144 13.52 -26.42 -2.31
N ARG A 145 12.75 -25.58 -2.99
CA ARG A 145 11.29 -25.55 -2.84
C ARG A 145 10.63 -26.85 -3.28
N LYS A 146 11.07 -27.45 -4.39
CA LYS A 146 10.59 -28.77 -4.83
C LYS A 146 10.88 -29.85 -3.80
N GLU A 147 12.09 -29.85 -3.23
CA GLU A 147 12.45 -30.81 -2.17
C GLU A 147 11.54 -30.62 -0.94
N LEU A 148 11.32 -29.38 -0.52
CA LEU A 148 10.45 -29.05 0.60
C LEU A 148 8.99 -29.45 0.39
N THR A 149 8.46 -29.26 -0.82
CA THR A 149 7.13 -29.76 -1.19
C THR A 149 7.10 -31.30 -1.21
N SER A 150 8.17 -31.96 -1.67
CA SER A 150 8.26 -33.42 -1.71
C SER A 150 8.29 -34.04 -0.31
N ILE A 151 9.07 -33.51 0.63
CA ILE A 151 9.12 -34.05 2.01
C ILE A 151 7.82 -33.79 2.80
N ASN A 152 7.01 -32.84 2.33
CA ASN A 152 5.71 -32.46 2.88
C ASN A 152 4.53 -32.87 1.98
N ALA A 153 4.72 -33.83 1.07
CA ALA A 153 3.71 -34.18 0.07
C ALA A 153 2.34 -34.50 0.68
N ASP A 154 2.29 -35.28 1.76
CA ASP A 154 1.04 -35.65 2.44
C ASP A 154 0.34 -34.44 3.08
N PHE A 155 1.12 -33.51 3.66
CA PHE A 155 0.59 -32.27 4.24
C PHE A 155 0.04 -31.35 3.14
N PHE A 156 0.77 -31.20 2.03
CA PHE A 156 0.28 -30.44 0.88
C PHE A 156 -0.95 -31.10 0.24
N ALA A 157 -1.01 -32.44 0.17
CA ALA A 157 -2.15 -33.18 -0.35
C ALA A 157 -3.38 -33.06 0.56
N GLN A 158 -3.19 -33.08 1.88
CA GLN A 158 -4.26 -32.82 2.85
C GLN A 158 -4.91 -31.45 2.61
N HIS A 159 -4.10 -30.45 2.25
CA HIS A 159 -4.53 -29.10 1.91
C HIS A 159 -4.76 -28.89 0.40
N ALA A 160 -4.67 -29.94 -0.44
CA ALA A 160 -4.90 -29.85 -1.88
C ALA A 160 -6.40 -29.87 -2.25
N HIS A 161 -7.21 -30.48 -1.38
CA HIS A 161 -8.68 -30.50 -1.46
C HIS A 161 -9.35 -29.47 -0.57
N ASP A 162 -8.57 -28.76 0.25
CA ASP A 162 -8.94 -27.40 0.63
C ASP A 162 -8.93 -26.64 -0.69
N HIS A 163 -10.08 -26.69 -1.39
CA HIS A 163 -10.36 -25.82 -2.51
C HIS A 163 -9.79 -24.46 -2.14
N ILE A 164 -8.99 -23.81 -3.01
CA ILE A 164 -8.90 -22.35 -2.96
C ILE A 164 -10.36 -21.94 -2.88
N PRO A 165 -10.88 -21.43 -1.74
CA PRO A 165 -12.31 -21.33 -1.61
C PRO A 165 -12.75 -20.38 -2.71
N ALA A 166 -13.62 -20.84 -3.60
CA ALA A 166 -14.63 -19.93 -4.10
C ALA A 166 -15.35 -19.50 -2.81
N VAL A 167 -14.97 -18.34 -2.27
CA VAL A 167 -15.55 -17.79 -1.05
C VAL A 167 -17.02 -17.56 -1.35
N SER A 168 -17.86 -18.54 -0.98
CA SER A 168 -19.29 -18.50 -1.23
C SER A 168 -19.97 -17.67 -0.13
N PRO A 169 -20.96 -16.85 -0.50
CA PRO A 169 -21.26 -15.61 0.18
C PRO A 169 -22.56 -15.70 1.01
N TYR A 170 -22.49 -15.09 2.21
CA TYR A 170 -23.57 -14.69 3.15
C TYR A 170 -24.05 -15.66 4.24
N ALA A 171 -24.15 -15.14 5.48
CA ALA A 171 -25.40 -14.64 6.11
C ALA A 171 -25.02 -13.83 7.40
N GLY A 172 -25.67 -12.74 7.82
CA GLY A 172 -26.88 -12.08 7.38
C GLY A 172 -27.12 -10.76 8.14
N ASN A 173 -28.18 -10.08 7.72
CA ASN A 173 -28.78 -8.81 8.14
C ASN A 173 -28.63 -8.40 9.62
N ASN A 174 -28.49 -7.08 9.86
CA ASN A 174 -28.63 -6.35 11.14
C ASN A 174 -27.47 -6.55 12.14
N ILE A 175 -26.88 -5.57 12.84
CA ILE A 175 -27.19 -4.18 13.20
C ILE A 175 -25.87 -3.47 13.55
N MET A 176 -25.84 -2.16 13.25
CA MET A 176 -25.09 -1.03 13.80
C MET A 176 -23.97 -1.22 14.86
N SER A 177 -23.06 -0.24 14.78
CA SER A 177 -22.04 0.24 15.72
C SER A 177 -20.62 -0.24 15.46
N ASP A 178 -19.72 0.74 15.43
CA ASP A 178 -18.27 0.67 15.28
C ASP A 178 -17.69 0.47 13.86
N PHE A 179 -17.50 1.63 13.21
CA PHE A 179 -16.59 1.78 12.07
C PHE A 179 -15.15 1.50 12.55
N ASP A 180 -14.66 0.30 12.28
CA ASP A 180 -13.41 -0.23 12.82
C ASP A 180 -12.18 0.43 12.17
N ILE A 181 -11.34 1.07 13.00
CA ILE A 181 -10.09 1.77 12.63
C ILE A 181 -9.11 0.84 11.88
N ARG A 182 -9.24 -0.49 12.06
CA ARG A 182 -8.43 -1.53 11.36
C ARG A 182 -8.61 -1.55 9.84
N LEU A 183 -9.79 -1.19 9.32
CA LEU A 183 -10.06 -1.19 7.87
C LEU A 183 -9.38 -0.01 7.15
N ALA A 184 -9.25 1.14 7.82
CA ALA A 184 -8.59 2.32 7.27
C ALA A 184 -7.07 2.13 7.11
N SER A 185 -6.43 1.39 8.03
CA SER A 185 -5.00 1.06 7.95
C SER A 185 -4.65 0.15 6.76
N GLN A 186 -5.56 -0.72 6.34
CA GLN A 186 -5.32 -1.67 5.26
C GLN A 186 -5.57 -1.07 3.88
N ARG A 187 -6.57 -0.17 3.76
CA ARG A 187 -6.85 0.53 2.51
C ARG A 187 -5.63 1.29 1.96
N GLU A 188 -4.96 2.07 2.79
CA GLU A 188 -3.78 2.84 2.34
C GLU A 188 -2.62 1.92 1.93
N GLY A 189 -2.43 0.78 2.63
CA GLY A 189 -1.47 -0.25 2.25
C GLY A 189 -1.78 -0.88 0.89
N LEU A 190 -3.04 -1.23 0.62
CA LEU A 190 -3.47 -1.78 -0.67
C LEU A 190 -3.30 -0.78 -1.81
N LEU A 191 -3.66 0.48 -1.57
CA LEU A 191 -3.46 1.56 -2.56
C LEU A 191 -1.99 1.78 -2.87
N GLN A 192 -1.13 1.72 -1.84
CA GLN A 192 0.31 1.81 -2.02
C GLN A 192 0.81 0.66 -2.90
N GLN A 193 0.43 -0.59 -2.62
CA GLN A 193 0.86 -1.73 -3.43
C GLN A 193 0.35 -1.68 -4.87
N SER A 194 -0.90 -1.23 -5.09
CA SER A 194 -1.42 -0.99 -6.44
C SER A 194 -0.64 0.08 -7.18
N MET A 195 -0.28 1.17 -6.51
CA MET A 195 0.54 2.24 -7.08
C MET A 195 1.96 1.75 -7.41
N ASP A 196 2.60 1.00 -6.51
CA ASP A 196 3.92 0.39 -6.74
C ASP A 196 3.90 -0.53 -7.96
N LEU A 197 2.86 -1.36 -8.09
CA LEU A 197 2.69 -2.26 -9.22
C LEU A 197 2.52 -1.49 -10.53
N ILE A 198 1.69 -0.45 -10.54
CA ILE A 198 1.45 0.37 -11.73
C ILE A 198 2.75 1.09 -12.13
N SER A 199 3.39 1.79 -11.20
CA SER A 199 4.55 2.63 -11.48
C SER A 199 5.84 1.83 -11.72
N GLY A 200 5.96 0.63 -11.15
CA GLY A 200 7.13 -0.24 -11.30
C GLY A 200 7.11 -1.12 -12.57
N THR A 201 6.12 -0.96 -13.44
CA THR A 201 5.94 -1.79 -14.64
C THR A 201 5.57 -0.96 -15.86
N THR A 202 5.79 -1.51 -17.06
CA THR A 202 5.55 -0.82 -18.34
C THR A 202 4.36 -1.35 -19.14
N GLY A 203 3.84 -2.52 -18.79
CA GLY A 203 2.75 -3.17 -19.53
C GLY A 203 1.40 -2.45 -19.41
N ASP A 204 0.44 -2.87 -20.24
CA ASP A 204 -0.94 -2.41 -20.18
C ASP A 204 -1.60 -2.76 -18.83
N ILE A 205 -2.54 -1.91 -18.42
CA ILE A 205 -3.17 -1.98 -17.10
C ILE A 205 -4.62 -2.46 -17.24
N TYR A 206 -4.94 -3.52 -16.52
CA TYR A 206 -6.26 -4.13 -16.46
C TYR A 206 -6.74 -4.12 -15.01
N ILE A 207 -7.86 -3.45 -14.73
CA ILE A 207 -8.35 -3.28 -13.37
C ILE A 207 -9.69 -3.99 -13.23
N PHE A 208 -9.73 -5.03 -12.42
CA PHE A 208 -10.96 -5.59 -11.88
C PHE A 208 -11.44 -4.69 -10.75
N ALA A 209 -12.24 -3.68 -11.10
CA ALA A 209 -12.75 -2.71 -10.17
C ALA A 209 -14.02 -3.23 -9.49
N GLY A 210 -14.11 -3.08 -8.17
CA GLY A 210 -15.40 -3.07 -7.49
C GLY A 210 -16.14 -1.79 -7.82
N ASN A 211 -16.14 -0.85 -6.87
CA ASN A 211 -16.44 0.54 -7.15
C ASN A 211 -15.16 1.31 -7.53
N LEU A 212 -15.29 2.59 -7.88
CA LEU A 212 -14.18 3.46 -8.26
C LEU A 212 -13.83 4.50 -7.19
N THR A 213 -14.18 4.25 -5.93
CA THR A 213 -13.92 5.21 -4.83
C THR A 213 -12.43 5.42 -4.53
N TRP A 214 -11.57 4.52 -5.00
CA TRP A 214 -10.10 4.58 -4.92
C TRP A 214 -9.45 5.39 -6.05
N LEU A 215 -10.21 5.75 -7.10
CA LEU A 215 -9.67 6.37 -8.31
C LEU A 215 -8.88 7.64 -8.01
N ARG A 216 -9.36 8.41 -7.04
CA ARG A 216 -8.71 9.64 -6.59
C ARG A 216 -7.30 9.39 -6.08
N GLU A 217 -7.12 8.33 -5.32
CA GLU A 217 -5.86 7.96 -4.70
C GLU A 217 -4.84 7.54 -5.75
N LEU A 218 -5.25 6.72 -6.72
CA LEU A 218 -4.40 6.25 -7.81
C LEU A 218 -4.37 7.17 -9.05
N GLN A 219 -5.08 8.31 -9.01
CA GLN A 219 -5.25 9.18 -10.16
C GLN A 219 -3.91 9.55 -10.83
N LEU A 220 -2.93 10.00 -10.03
CA LEU A 220 -1.69 10.55 -10.57
C LEU A 220 -0.83 9.48 -11.24
N CYS A 221 -0.74 8.28 -10.66
CA CYS A 221 0.02 7.19 -11.28
C CYS A 221 -0.67 6.69 -12.55
N LEU A 222 -2.01 6.67 -12.60
CA LEU A 222 -2.75 6.28 -13.80
C LEU A 222 -2.66 7.33 -14.91
N VAL A 223 -2.71 8.63 -14.57
CA VAL A 223 -2.50 9.74 -15.51
C VAL A 223 -1.10 9.67 -16.11
N LEU A 224 -0.07 9.47 -15.28
CA LEU A 224 1.30 9.29 -15.74
C LEU A 224 1.42 8.07 -16.67
N ALA A 225 0.84 6.93 -16.28
CA ALA A 225 0.83 5.73 -17.12
C ALA A 225 0.17 5.98 -18.48
N LYS A 226 -0.97 6.69 -18.51
CA LYS A 226 -1.69 7.03 -19.73
C LYS A 226 -0.86 7.95 -20.64
N LEU A 227 -0.22 8.99 -20.10
CA LEU A 227 0.63 9.89 -20.87
C LEU A 227 1.89 9.19 -21.40
N ASN A 228 2.37 8.17 -20.70
CA ASN A 228 3.45 7.30 -21.16
C ASN A 228 2.97 6.23 -22.18
N GLY A 229 1.77 6.39 -22.74
CA GLY A 229 1.26 5.57 -23.84
C GLY A 229 0.65 4.22 -23.44
N ARG A 230 0.49 3.95 -22.15
CA ARG A 230 -0.08 2.66 -21.67
C ARG A 230 -1.59 2.65 -21.82
N SER A 231 -2.17 1.53 -22.23
CA SER A 231 -3.63 1.37 -22.22
C SER A 231 -4.12 0.99 -20.82
N ILE A 232 -5.27 1.54 -20.43
CA ILE A 232 -5.86 1.33 -19.10
C ILE A 232 -7.31 0.92 -19.29
N ARG A 233 -7.64 -0.31 -18.89
CA ARG A 233 -8.98 -0.90 -19.00
C ARG A 233 -9.54 -1.22 -17.63
N ILE A 234 -10.71 -0.69 -17.31
CA ILE A 234 -11.34 -0.82 -16.00
C ILE A 234 -12.67 -1.56 -16.15
N LEU A 235 -12.73 -2.77 -15.62
CA LEU A 235 -13.95 -3.57 -15.55
C LEU A 235 -14.62 -3.32 -14.20
N CYS A 236 -15.81 -2.71 -14.20
CA CYS A 236 -16.58 -2.39 -12.99
C CYS A 236 -17.64 -3.46 -12.68
N ASP A 237 -17.88 -3.71 -11.40
CA ASP A 237 -19.00 -4.55 -10.92
C ASP A 237 -20.36 -3.90 -11.27
N PRO A 238 -21.41 -4.68 -11.61
CA PRO A 238 -22.76 -4.16 -11.87
C PRO A 238 -23.43 -3.50 -10.66
N SER A 239 -22.94 -3.75 -9.44
CA SER A 239 -23.59 -3.28 -8.21
C SER A 239 -23.69 -1.74 -8.15
N PRO A 240 -24.89 -1.16 -7.94
CA PRO A 240 -25.05 0.28 -7.86
C PRO A 240 -24.40 0.80 -6.57
N CYS A 241 -23.33 1.58 -6.71
CA CYS A 241 -22.73 2.35 -5.62
C CYS A 241 -23.10 3.83 -5.81
N LYS A 242 -23.42 4.53 -4.70
CA LYS A 242 -23.50 5.99 -4.69
C LYS A 242 -22.22 6.54 -5.33
N ASP A 243 -22.36 7.51 -6.23
CA ASP A 243 -21.28 8.17 -6.99
C ASP A 243 -20.57 7.35 -8.08
N SER A 244 -21.00 6.10 -8.34
CA SER A 244 -20.33 5.24 -9.33
C SER A 244 -20.31 5.83 -10.74
N GLU A 245 -21.37 6.48 -11.21
CA GLU A 245 -21.39 7.17 -12.49
C GLU A 245 -20.45 8.37 -12.55
N SER A 246 -20.32 9.10 -11.44
CA SER A 246 -19.45 10.26 -11.34
C SER A 246 -17.97 9.85 -11.46
N TYR A 247 -17.55 8.81 -10.73
CA TYR A 247 -16.19 8.29 -10.84
C TYR A 247 -15.92 7.63 -12.20
N ARG A 248 -16.91 6.96 -12.81
CA ARG A 248 -16.78 6.46 -14.18
C ARG A 248 -16.55 7.60 -15.17
N SER A 249 -17.29 8.70 -15.03
CA SER A 249 -17.09 9.90 -15.83
C SER A 249 -15.67 10.46 -15.66
N ILE A 250 -15.17 10.57 -14.43
CA ILE A 250 -13.78 11.02 -14.19
C ILE A 250 -12.79 10.09 -14.89
N ALA A 251 -12.87 8.77 -14.66
CA ALA A 251 -11.92 7.82 -15.24
C ALA A 251 -11.87 7.92 -16.78
N LYS A 252 -13.02 8.15 -17.44
CA LYS A 252 -13.05 8.40 -18.88
C LYS A 252 -12.28 9.66 -19.27
N HIS A 253 -12.48 10.77 -18.57
CA HIS A 253 -11.74 12.01 -18.83
C HIS A 253 -10.24 11.89 -18.55
N LEU A 254 -9.85 10.94 -17.69
CA LEU A 254 -8.46 10.58 -17.47
C LEU A 254 -7.90 9.61 -18.53
N GLY A 255 -8.66 9.31 -19.59
CA GLY A 255 -8.25 8.47 -20.70
C GLY A 255 -8.32 6.97 -20.46
N MET A 256 -9.11 6.53 -19.48
CA MET A 256 -9.30 5.12 -19.14
C MET A 256 -10.53 4.56 -19.84
N ASP A 257 -10.39 3.37 -20.44
CA ASP A 257 -11.53 2.64 -20.98
C ASP A 257 -12.28 1.96 -19.84
N ILE A 258 -13.62 1.98 -19.90
CA ILE A 258 -14.46 1.45 -18.82
C ILE A 258 -15.51 0.50 -19.38
N CYS A 259 -15.62 -0.67 -18.79
CA CYS A 259 -16.71 -1.62 -19.03
C CYS A 259 -17.45 -1.86 -17.73
N VAL A 260 -18.78 -1.90 -17.74
CA VAL A 260 -19.57 -2.42 -16.61
C VAL A 260 -19.95 -3.85 -16.93
N SER A 261 -19.55 -4.79 -16.07
CA SER A 261 -19.89 -6.19 -16.31
C SER A 261 -21.37 -6.44 -16.08
N LYS A 262 -22.00 -7.28 -16.92
CA LYS A 262 -23.40 -7.72 -16.73
C LYS A 262 -23.56 -8.66 -15.54
N LYS A 263 -22.48 -9.29 -15.08
CA LYS A 263 -22.47 -10.22 -13.94
C LYS A 263 -21.40 -9.79 -12.94
N PRO A 264 -21.64 -9.96 -11.63
CA PRO A 264 -20.58 -9.75 -10.64
C PRO A 264 -19.45 -10.74 -10.91
N PHE A 265 -18.22 -10.27 -10.76
CA PHE A 265 -17.02 -11.11 -10.83
C PHE A 265 -16.40 -11.20 -9.43
N GLY A 266 -15.83 -12.37 -9.13
CA GLY A 266 -15.36 -12.73 -7.78
C GLY A 266 -13.99 -12.14 -7.39
N VAL A 267 -13.38 -11.33 -8.27
CA VAL A 267 -12.00 -10.86 -8.11
C VAL A 267 -11.98 -9.34 -8.14
N ARG A 268 -11.18 -8.72 -7.26
CA ARG A 268 -10.77 -7.31 -7.41
C ARG A 268 -9.27 -7.27 -7.55
N GLY A 269 -8.74 -6.30 -8.28
CA GLY A 269 -7.29 -6.20 -8.43
C GLY A 269 -6.81 -5.41 -9.63
N THR A 270 -5.51 -5.16 -9.64
CA THR A 270 -4.79 -4.52 -10.74
C THR A 270 -3.86 -5.54 -11.35
N LEU A 271 -4.14 -5.92 -12.59
CA LEU A 271 -3.32 -6.81 -13.41
C LEU A 271 -2.52 -5.96 -14.39
N ILE A 272 -1.22 -6.22 -14.49
CA ILE A 272 -0.35 -5.67 -15.52
C ILE A 272 -0.09 -6.78 -16.54
N ALA A 273 -0.37 -6.49 -17.80
CA ALA A 273 0.00 -7.38 -18.88
C ALA A 273 0.84 -6.64 -19.93
N ASP A 274 2.05 -7.11 -20.14
CA ASP A 274 2.79 -6.86 -21.36
C ASP A 274 2.43 -7.96 -22.38
N THR A 275 3.23 -8.18 -23.41
CA THR A 275 3.14 -9.32 -24.36
C THR A 275 2.89 -10.69 -23.67
N ASN A 276 3.24 -10.85 -22.39
CA ASN A 276 2.71 -11.87 -21.48
C ASN A 276 2.25 -11.23 -20.14
N PRO A 277 1.28 -11.80 -19.39
CA PRO A 277 0.87 -11.23 -18.11
C PRO A 277 2.00 -11.37 -17.09
N THR A 278 2.46 -10.23 -16.55
CA THR A 278 3.71 -10.15 -15.78
C THR A 278 3.45 -10.16 -14.28
N SER A 279 2.41 -9.47 -13.80
CA SER A 279 2.13 -9.34 -12.37
C SER A 279 0.69 -8.88 -12.11
N MET A 280 0.12 -9.27 -10.98
CA MET A 280 -1.20 -8.81 -10.52
C MET A 280 -1.23 -8.64 -9.02
N ILE A 281 -1.79 -7.55 -8.54
CA ILE A 281 -2.30 -7.49 -7.16
C ILE A 281 -3.78 -7.82 -7.16
N SER A 282 -4.16 -8.89 -6.48
CA SER A 282 -5.56 -9.22 -6.20
C SER A 282 -5.92 -8.72 -4.81
N ILE A 283 -7.17 -8.32 -4.60
CA ILE A 283 -7.67 -7.78 -3.34
C ILE A 283 -8.91 -8.58 -2.94
N GLU A 284 -8.96 -9.05 -1.70
CA GLU A 284 -10.13 -9.72 -1.13
C GLU A 284 -11.36 -8.81 -1.24
N LYS A 285 -12.49 -9.37 -1.72
CA LYS A 285 -13.68 -8.55 -2.06
C LYS A 285 -14.40 -8.05 -0.82
N ASP A 286 -14.44 -8.86 0.24
CA ASP A 286 -15.12 -8.57 1.50
C ASP A 286 -14.66 -9.51 2.64
N PRO A 287 -14.10 -8.98 3.75
CA PRO A 287 -13.73 -7.59 3.92
C PRO A 287 -12.46 -7.30 3.10
N ALA A 288 -12.30 -6.07 2.61
CA ALA A 288 -11.15 -5.67 1.79
C ALA A 288 -9.87 -5.53 2.64
N ILE A 289 -9.45 -6.64 3.24
CA ILE A 289 -8.45 -6.68 4.32
C ILE A 289 -7.06 -6.99 3.77
N HIS A 290 -6.96 -7.87 2.76
CA HIS A 290 -5.67 -8.35 2.26
C HIS A 290 -5.54 -8.22 0.74
N GLY A 291 -4.32 -7.90 0.33
CA GLY A 291 -3.88 -7.89 -1.05
C GLY A 291 -2.88 -9.01 -1.27
N HIS A 292 -3.03 -9.75 -2.35
CA HIS A 292 -2.11 -10.80 -2.73
C HIS A 292 -1.41 -10.40 -4.03
N LEU A 293 -0.09 -10.34 -4.00
CA LEU A 293 0.72 -10.00 -5.16
C LEU A 293 1.20 -11.27 -5.87
N PHE A 294 0.70 -11.48 -7.08
CA PHE A 294 1.09 -12.55 -7.98
C PHE A 294 2.11 -12.06 -9.00
N ARG A 295 3.15 -12.84 -9.27
CA ARG A 295 4.22 -12.49 -10.22
C ARG A 295 4.65 -13.68 -11.08
N SER A 296 4.90 -13.39 -12.35
CA SER A 296 5.60 -14.32 -13.25
C SER A 296 7.07 -14.47 -12.80
N PRO A 297 7.69 -15.66 -12.92
CA PRO A 297 7.16 -16.89 -13.54
C PRO A 297 6.34 -17.79 -12.60
N HIS A 298 6.32 -17.51 -11.30
CA HIS A 298 5.74 -18.41 -10.30
C HIS A 298 4.22 -18.56 -10.44
N ASP A 299 3.53 -17.47 -10.80
CA ASP A 299 2.07 -17.43 -10.90
C ASP A 299 1.57 -17.36 -12.34
N SER A 300 2.41 -17.66 -13.34
CA SER A 300 2.08 -17.41 -14.75
C SER A 300 0.79 -18.09 -15.21
N GLY A 301 0.47 -19.29 -14.70
CA GLY A 301 -0.78 -19.98 -15.01
C GLY A 301 -2.01 -19.22 -14.49
N LEU A 302 -1.95 -18.77 -13.24
CA LEU A 302 -3.03 -18.00 -12.61
C LEU A 302 -3.19 -16.62 -13.25
N LEU A 303 -2.08 -15.93 -13.53
CA LEU A 303 -2.06 -14.65 -14.24
C LEU A 303 -2.69 -14.75 -15.64
N LYS A 304 -2.42 -15.84 -16.37
CA LYS A 304 -3.10 -16.14 -17.65
C LYS A 304 -4.60 -16.36 -17.45
N GLY A 305 -4.99 -17.08 -16.40
CA GLY A 305 -6.39 -17.29 -16.03
C GLY A 305 -7.13 -15.97 -15.76
N PHE A 306 -6.55 -15.07 -14.96
CA PHE A 306 -7.14 -13.74 -14.72
C PHE A 306 -7.21 -12.91 -15.99
N ARG A 307 -6.19 -12.94 -16.85
CA ARG A 307 -6.23 -12.22 -18.13
C ARG A 307 -7.36 -12.73 -19.04
N LEU A 308 -7.53 -14.06 -19.10
CA LEU A 308 -8.62 -14.69 -19.85
C LEU A 308 -9.98 -14.28 -19.27
N LEU A 309 -10.16 -14.38 -17.94
CA LEU A 309 -11.38 -13.92 -17.28
C LEU A 309 -11.70 -12.46 -17.60
N PHE A 310 -10.72 -11.57 -17.52
CA PHE A 310 -10.90 -10.16 -17.88
C PHE A 310 -11.41 -10.03 -19.31
N SER A 311 -10.76 -10.72 -20.26
CA SER A 311 -11.13 -10.66 -21.68
C SER A 311 -12.53 -11.22 -21.96
N THR A 312 -12.95 -12.27 -21.25
CA THR A 312 -14.29 -12.86 -21.38
C THR A 312 -15.38 -11.91 -20.87
N LEU A 313 -15.09 -11.17 -19.79
CA LEU A 313 -16.04 -10.22 -19.21
C LEU A 313 -16.02 -8.86 -19.92
N TRP A 314 -14.92 -8.52 -20.59
CA TRP A 314 -14.74 -7.28 -21.35
C TRP A 314 -15.48 -7.36 -22.68
N LYS A 315 -16.77 -6.99 -22.66
CA LYS A 315 -17.61 -6.94 -23.86
C LYS A 315 -17.54 -5.55 -24.48
N THR A 316 -16.88 -5.43 -25.64
CA THR A 316 -16.63 -4.14 -26.31
C THR A 316 -17.90 -3.31 -26.55
N GLU A 317 -19.04 -3.97 -26.81
CA GLU A 317 -20.36 -3.34 -26.97
C GLU A 317 -20.86 -2.61 -25.72
N ASP A 318 -20.45 -3.05 -24.53
CA ASP A 318 -20.81 -2.46 -23.23
C ASP A 318 -19.70 -1.52 -22.70
N CYS A 319 -18.65 -1.30 -23.49
CA CYS A 319 -17.49 -0.49 -23.11
C CYS A 319 -17.65 0.97 -23.54
N GLN A 320 -17.13 1.86 -22.71
CA GLN A 320 -16.98 3.28 -23.00
C GLN A 320 -15.50 3.60 -23.09
N SER A 321 -15.07 4.13 -24.22
CA SER A 321 -13.68 4.54 -24.40
C SER A 321 -13.32 5.74 -23.54
N GLY A 322 -12.07 5.78 -23.11
CA GLY A 322 -11.47 6.98 -22.53
C GLY A 322 -11.44 8.14 -23.53
N LEU A 323 -11.49 9.36 -23.02
CA LEU A 323 -11.29 10.58 -23.78
C LEU A 323 -9.80 10.93 -23.85
N ASP A 324 -9.45 11.86 -24.74
CA ASP A 324 -8.11 12.42 -24.75
C ASP A 324 -7.86 13.20 -23.45
N LEU A 325 -6.77 12.83 -22.77
CA LEU A 325 -6.37 13.44 -21.53
C LEU A 325 -5.84 14.85 -21.79
N THR A 326 -6.52 15.85 -21.24
CA THR A 326 -6.10 17.25 -21.33
C THR A 326 -5.71 17.78 -19.97
N ILE A 327 -4.57 18.47 -19.90
CA ILE A 327 -4.07 19.16 -18.71
C ILE A 327 -3.79 20.62 -19.06
N SER A 328 -4.29 21.55 -18.25
CA SER A 328 -4.10 23.00 -18.44
C SER A 328 -3.45 23.63 -17.21
N ALA A 329 -2.70 24.72 -17.40
CA ALA A 329 -2.17 25.52 -16.31
C ALA A 329 -3.30 26.22 -15.55
N ILE A 330 -3.13 26.42 -14.23
CA ILE A 330 -4.01 27.29 -13.44
C ILE A 330 -3.22 28.53 -13.07
N SER A 331 -3.79 29.71 -13.35
CA SER A 331 -3.17 30.98 -12.96
C SER A 331 -3.22 31.21 -11.45
N GLU A 332 -2.34 32.09 -10.96
CA GLU A 332 -2.34 32.53 -9.57
C GLU A 332 -3.69 33.16 -9.18
N ASP A 333 -4.24 34.03 -10.05
CA ASP A 333 -5.52 34.69 -9.81
C ASP A 333 -6.67 33.70 -9.67
N GLU A 334 -6.72 32.64 -10.49
CA GLU A 334 -7.73 31.58 -10.37
C GLU A 334 -7.61 30.83 -9.04
N LEU A 335 -6.39 30.53 -8.59
CA LEU A 335 -6.16 29.86 -7.31
C LEU A 335 -6.58 30.75 -6.14
N ALA A 336 -6.19 32.02 -6.18
CA ALA A 336 -6.51 33.01 -5.15
C ALA A 336 -8.03 33.25 -5.07
N ASN A 337 -8.68 33.47 -6.22
CA ASN A 337 -10.12 33.68 -6.29
C ASN A 337 -10.91 32.46 -5.80
N ALA A 338 -10.46 31.24 -6.15
CA ALA A 338 -11.09 30.00 -5.67
C ALA A 338 -11.01 29.89 -4.14
N LEU A 339 -9.88 30.25 -3.53
CA LEU A 339 -9.70 30.29 -2.08
C LEU A 339 -10.56 31.36 -1.41
N LYS A 340 -10.53 32.61 -1.89
CA LYS A 340 -11.32 33.72 -1.32
C LYS A 340 -12.82 33.46 -1.37
N THR A 341 -13.30 32.87 -2.47
CA THR A 341 -14.73 32.59 -2.68
C THR A 341 -15.24 31.47 -1.78
N ASN A 342 -14.43 30.43 -1.56
CA ASN A 342 -14.92 29.16 -0.99
C ASN A 342 -14.35 28.83 0.39
N VAL A 343 -13.48 29.67 0.94
CA VAL A 343 -12.97 29.56 2.31
C VAL A 343 -13.37 30.83 3.04
N PRO A 344 -14.38 30.79 3.93
CA PRO A 344 -14.90 32.00 4.59
C PRO A 344 -13.83 32.84 5.31
N ALA A 345 -12.83 32.17 5.88
CA ALA A 345 -11.69 32.82 6.54
C ALA A 345 -10.83 33.69 5.60
N TYR A 346 -10.95 33.51 4.28
CA TYR A 346 -10.07 34.12 3.28
C TYR A 346 -10.73 35.23 2.45
N GLU A 347 -12.02 35.51 2.64
CA GLU A 347 -12.79 36.45 1.82
C GLU A 347 -12.12 37.82 1.67
N GLN A 348 -11.60 38.37 2.77
CA GLN A 348 -10.98 39.70 2.83
C GLN A 348 -9.45 39.63 3.01
N THR A 349 -8.82 38.58 2.48
CA THR A 349 -7.37 38.36 2.62
C THR A 349 -6.59 38.73 1.36
N SER A 350 -5.28 38.92 1.51
CA SER A 350 -4.35 38.93 0.38
C SER A 350 -3.82 37.51 0.16
N ILE A 351 -3.83 37.04 -1.08
CA ILE A 351 -3.32 35.71 -1.46
C ILE A 351 -2.40 35.90 -2.65
N THR A 352 -1.16 35.43 -2.53
CA THR A 352 -0.10 35.58 -3.53
C THR A 352 0.69 34.29 -3.66
N LEU A 353 1.26 34.02 -4.83
CA LEU A 353 2.20 32.93 -5.05
C LEU A 353 3.61 33.39 -4.71
N GLU A 354 4.23 32.80 -3.68
CA GLU A 354 5.54 33.21 -3.18
C GLU A 354 6.45 31.98 -3.03
N THR A 355 7.76 32.19 -3.21
CA THR A 355 8.78 31.20 -2.85
C THR A 355 9.15 31.38 -1.38
N MET A 356 9.02 30.33 -0.59
CA MET A 356 9.19 30.34 0.86
C MET A 356 10.36 29.47 1.29
N GLU A 357 11.14 29.92 2.27
CA GLU A 357 12.17 29.12 2.93
C GLU A 357 11.52 28.06 3.83
N ILE A 358 11.73 26.79 3.51
CA ILE A 358 11.07 25.65 4.16
C ILE A 358 11.37 25.60 5.66
N GLU A 359 12.61 25.93 6.06
CA GLU A 359 13.04 25.93 7.47
C GLU A 359 12.26 26.92 8.34
N THR A 360 11.70 27.97 7.74
CA THR A 360 10.91 28.99 8.45
C THR A 360 9.45 28.59 8.64
N LEU A 361 9.00 27.51 8.00
CA LEU A 361 7.60 27.11 7.97
C LEU A 361 7.24 26.27 9.18
N GLU A 362 6.17 26.65 9.86
CA GLU A 362 5.55 25.82 10.89
C GLU A 362 4.47 24.91 10.28
N ARG A 363 4.18 23.79 10.93
CA ARG A 363 3.17 22.81 10.51
C ARG A 363 2.07 22.67 11.55
N LEU A 364 0.88 22.27 11.11
CA LEU A 364 -0.21 21.90 12.01
C LEU A 364 -0.16 20.42 12.46
N PRO A 365 -0.01 19.42 11.55
CA PRO A 365 -0.11 18.01 11.96
C PRO A 365 1.19 17.46 12.58
N LYS A 366 1.07 16.53 13.55
CA LYS A 366 2.16 15.72 14.14
C LYS A 366 2.59 14.54 13.27
N SER A 367 1.69 14.04 12.43
CA SER A 367 1.95 12.88 11.59
C SER A 367 1.49 13.09 10.15
N LEU A 368 2.19 12.44 9.22
CA LEU A 368 1.88 12.42 7.80
C LEU A 368 1.60 11.00 7.33
N GLU A 369 0.79 10.88 6.28
CA GLU A 369 0.47 9.59 5.66
C GLU A 369 1.53 9.26 4.60
N ARG A 370 2.21 8.11 4.72
CA ARG A 370 3.28 7.68 3.79
C ARG A 370 2.81 7.62 2.34
N PHE A 371 1.59 7.14 2.11
CA PHE A 371 0.98 7.08 0.78
C PHE A 371 0.95 8.45 0.09
N LYS A 372 0.70 9.54 0.83
CA LYS A 372 0.69 10.91 0.26
C LYS A 372 2.08 11.34 -0.18
N ILE A 373 3.13 10.95 0.53
CA ILE A 373 4.52 11.21 0.13
C ILE A 373 4.82 10.46 -1.16
N PHE A 374 4.43 9.18 -1.23
CA PHE A 374 4.68 8.39 -2.44
C PHE A 374 3.97 8.94 -3.68
N ARG A 375 2.74 9.43 -3.52
CA ARG A 375 2.03 10.13 -4.61
C ARG A 375 2.79 11.35 -5.14
N LEU A 376 3.59 12.03 -4.32
CA LEU A 376 4.37 13.17 -4.77
C LEU A 376 5.51 12.76 -5.70
N HIS A 377 6.11 11.60 -5.49
CA HIS A 377 7.09 11.08 -6.45
C HIS A 377 6.48 10.87 -7.83
N GLN A 378 5.24 10.38 -7.91
CA GLN A 378 4.52 10.24 -9.18
C GLN A 378 4.18 11.60 -9.79
N LEU A 379 3.79 12.57 -8.97
CA LEU A 379 3.53 13.93 -9.42
C LEU A 379 4.80 14.59 -9.98
N GLU A 380 5.95 14.36 -9.37
CA GLU A 380 7.23 14.91 -9.82
C GLU A 380 7.70 14.29 -11.11
N ALA A 381 7.60 12.96 -11.24
CA ALA A 381 7.83 12.29 -12.52
C ALA A 381 6.91 12.86 -13.60
N LEU A 382 5.63 13.01 -13.30
CA LEU A 382 4.66 13.63 -14.20
C LEU A 382 5.04 15.07 -14.58
N LYS A 383 5.41 15.91 -13.61
CA LYS A 383 5.84 17.30 -13.87
C LYS A 383 7.11 17.37 -14.72
N LYS A 384 8.10 16.53 -14.40
CA LYS A 384 9.39 16.49 -15.09
C LYS A 384 9.25 15.96 -16.51
N ASP A 385 8.60 14.83 -16.68
CA ASP A 385 8.56 14.10 -17.95
C ASP A 385 7.60 14.74 -18.96
N HIS A 386 6.58 15.46 -18.47
CA HIS A 386 5.53 16.09 -19.30
C HIS A 386 5.49 17.63 -19.17
N ASN A 387 6.52 18.24 -18.58
CA ASN A 387 6.67 19.70 -18.42
C ASN A 387 5.42 20.40 -17.86
N LEU A 388 4.81 19.83 -16.81
CA LEU A 388 3.60 20.40 -16.22
C LEU A 388 3.91 21.60 -15.32
N PRO A 389 3.03 22.62 -15.30
CA PRO A 389 3.20 23.80 -14.45
C PRO A 389 3.04 23.50 -12.95
N THR A 390 3.38 24.46 -12.09
CA THR A 390 3.25 24.31 -10.62
C THR A 390 1.82 23.92 -10.22
N ALA A 391 0.86 24.65 -10.75
CA ALA A 391 -0.57 24.41 -10.60
C ALA A 391 -1.17 24.04 -11.96
N ALA A 392 -1.91 22.94 -11.98
CA ALA A 392 -2.47 22.39 -13.19
C ALA A 392 -3.83 21.74 -12.92
N LEU A 393 -4.71 21.83 -13.89
CA LEU A 393 -6.00 21.18 -13.87
C LEU A 393 -6.02 20.04 -14.88
N ILE A 394 -6.41 18.86 -14.40
CA ILE A 394 -6.69 17.72 -15.26
C ILE A 394 -8.17 17.82 -15.64
N HIS A 395 -8.48 18.03 -16.91
CA HIS A 395 -9.85 18.26 -17.37
C HIS A 395 -10.75 17.07 -17.04
N GLY A 396 -11.97 17.36 -16.56
CA GLY A 396 -12.92 16.34 -16.13
C GLY A 396 -12.60 15.69 -14.78
N SER A 397 -11.52 16.10 -14.12
CA SER A 397 -11.24 15.76 -12.71
C SER A 397 -11.50 16.96 -11.80
N PRO A 398 -12.20 16.78 -10.67
CA PRO A 398 -12.41 17.83 -9.67
C PRO A 398 -11.20 18.06 -8.76
N TRP A 399 -10.10 17.33 -8.99
CA TRP A 399 -8.88 17.37 -8.18
C TRP A 399 -7.74 18.02 -8.96
N PRO A 400 -7.47 19.32 -8.75
CA PRO A 400 -6.34 19.99 -9.38
C PRO A 400 -5.02 19.65 -8.67
N ILE A 401 -3.93 19.79 -9.43
CA ILE A 401 -2.56 19.90 -8.93
C ILE A 401 -2.37 21.36 -8.50
N LYS A 402 -1.85 21.57 -7.30
CA LYS A 402 -1.65 22.91 -6.73
C LYS A 402 -0.45 22.95 -5.80
N PRO A 403 0.10 24.13 -5.48
CA PRO A 403 1.08 24.30 -4.42
C PRO A 403 0.46 24.13 -3.01
N PRO A 404 1.29 24.08 -1.94
CA PRO A 404 0.86 24.24 -0.55
C PRO A 404 0.15 25.57 -0.31
N VAL A 405 -0.65 25.64 0.76
CA VAL A 405 -1.27 26.88 1.24
C VAL A 405 -0.69 27.19 2.62
N ILE A 406 -0.20 28.41 2.78
CA ILE A 406 0.47 28.91 3.98
C ILE A 406 -0.28 30.13 4.47
N GLU A 407 -0.64 30.18 5.75
CA GLU A 407 -1.20 31.36 6.39
C GLU A 407 -0.12 32.10 7.18
N ILE A 408 -0.10 33.44 7.10
CA ILE A 408 0.72 34.27 7.98
C ILE A 408 -0.10 34.67 9.21
N HIS A 409 0.28 34.15 10.39
CA HIS A 409 -0.34 34.46 11.68
C HIS A 409 0.69 35.01 12.64
N HIS A 410 0.47 36.22 13.16
CA HIS A 410 1.38 36.87 14.12
C HIS A 410 2.87 36.83 13.68
N GLY A 411 3.12 37.03 12.39
CA GLY A 411 4.47 37.00 11.81
C GLY A 411 5.05 35.61 11.51
N LYS A 412 4.31 34.53 11.81
CA LYS A 412 4.71 33.13 11.54
C LYS A 412 4.05 32.60 10.28
N ALA A 413 4.81 31.87 9.47
CA ALA A 413 4.32 31.20 8.27
C ALA A 413 3.91 29.76 8.60
N ILE A 414 2.61 29.45 8.46
CA ILE A 414 2.04 28.19 8.95
C ILE A 414 1.40 27.43 7.79
N VAL A 415 1.85 26.21 7.56
CA VAL A 415 1.33 25.33 6.50
C VAL A 415 -0.03 24.77 6.91
N VAL A 416 -1.08 25.30 6.30
CA VAL A 416 -2.47 24.90 6.55
C VAL A 416 -2.95 23.80 5.60
N ASP A 417 -2.38 23.71 4.41
CA ASP A 417 -2.57 22.58 3.49
C ASP A 417 -1.27 22.25 2.77
N GLY A 418 -0.98 20.95 2.64
CA GLY A 418 0.22 20.48 1.95
C GLY A 418 1.44 20.24 2.82
N SER A 419 1.29 19.98 4.12
CA SER A 419 2.44 19.62 4.99
C SER A 419 3.24 18.43 4.45
N HIS A 420 2.59 17.47 3.77
CA HIS A 420 3.27 16.36 3.08
C HIS A 420 4.12 16.81 1.89
N ARG A 421 3.73 17.87 1.16
CA ARG A 421 4.51 18.47 0.07
C ARG A 421 5.75 19.17 0.59
N VAL A 422 5.59 19.97 1.64
CA VAL A 422 6.71 20.67 2.30
C VAL A 422 7.69 19.67 2.91
N PHE A 423 7.18 18.67 3.65
CA PHE A 423 8.02 17.61 4.22
C PHE A 423 8.76 16.80 3.15
N SER A 424 8.11 16.46 2.04
CA SER A 424 8.74 15.74 0.94
C SER A 424 9.81 16.56 0.23
N ALA A 425 9.61 17.88 0.11
CA ALA A 425 10.61 18.80 -0.41
C ALA A 425 11.85 18.84 0.50
N LEU A 426 11.65 19.05 1.81
CA LEU A 426 12.70 19.03 2.83
C LEU A 426 13.48 17.72 2.84
N SER A 427 12.78 16.58 2.80
CA SER A 427 13.38 15.24 2.81
C SER A 427 14.28 14.96 1.60
N ARG A 428 14.19 15.77 0.55
CA ARG A 428 15.04 15.70 -0.65
C ARG A 428 16.12 16.79 -0.69
N GLY A 429 16.30 17.53 0.39
CA GLY A 429 17.28 18.60 0.49
C GLY A 429 16.87 19.89 -0.24
N GLN A 430 15.59 20.08 -0.55
CA GLN A 430 15.11 21.39 -1.02
C GLN A 430 15.03 22.34 0.16
N THR A 431 15.51 23.57 -0.04
CA THR A 431 15.46 24.65 0.96
C THR A 431 14.27 25.58 0.75
N GLN A 432 13.77 25.65 -0.49
CA GLN A 432 12.69 26.54 -0.89
C GLN A 432 11.51 25.78 -1.49
N ILE A 433 10.31 26.34 -1.33
CA ILE A 433 9.08 25.84 -1.96
C ILE A 433 8.16 26.97 -2.40
N GLU A 434 7.60 26.85 -3.60
CA GLU A 434 6.56 27.75 -4.08
C GLU A 434 5.21 27.42 -3.42
N ALA A 435 4.54 28.42 -2.84
CA ALA A 435 3.34 28.27 -2.04
C ALA A 435 2.37 29.44 -2.24
N LEU A 436 1.07 29.17 -2.06
CA LEU A 436 0.06 30.23 -1.93
C LEU A 436 0.11 30.76 -0.51
N VAL A 437 0.50 32.02 -0.35
CA VAL A 437 0.64 32.70 0.94
C VAL A 437 -0.57 33.59 1.19
N VAL A 438 -1.26 33.32 2.29
CA VAL A 438 -2.47 34.03 2.72
C VAL A 438 -2.10 34.98 3.86
N LYS A 439 -2.33 36.28 3.67
CA LYS A 439 -2.05 37.35 4.63
C LYS A 439 -3.34 38.05 5.04
N GLY A 440 -3.42 38.45 6.31
CA GLY A 440 -4.59 39.16 6.87
C GLY A 440 -5.72 38.26 7.37
N VAL A 441 -5.41 37.01 7.73
CA VAL A 441 -6.40 36.09 8.31
C VAL A 441 -6.67 36.47 9.76
N SER A 442 -7.91 36.80 10.10
CA SER A 442 -8.33 37.15 11.47
C SER A 442 -8.85 35.95 12.27
N THR A 443 -9.29 34.90 11.59
CA THR A 443 -9.87 33.72 12.24
C THR A 443 -8.78 32.83 12.86
N PRO A 444 -8.99 32.27 14.07
CA PRO A 444 -8.03 31.39 14.70
C PRO A 444 -7.64 30.16 13.86
N LEU A 445 -6.50 29.55 14.20
CA LEU A 445 -6.05 28.30 13.62
C LEU A 445 -6.79 27.10 14.22
N PRO A 446 -6.96 25.99 13.47
CA PRO A 446 -7.62 24.79 13.95
C PRO A 446 -6.77 23.96 14.92
N SER A 447 -5.50 24.31 15.12
CA SER A 447 -4.63 23.63 16.07
C SER A 447 -3.43 24.50 16.40
N LYS A 448 -2.72 24.14 17.47
CA LYS A 448 -1.38 24.66 17.70
C LYS A 448 -0.44 24.21 16.57
N SER A 449 0.48 25.10 16.18
CA SER A 449 1.52 24.83 15.19
C SER A 449 2.81 24.32 15.84
N PHE A 450 3.66 23.67 15.03
CA PHE A 450 4.97 23.14 15.41
C PHE A 450 6.03 23.69 14.47
N ALA A 451 7.13 24.18 15.03
CA ALA A 451 8.23 24.71 14.24
C ALA A 451 9.13 23.61 13.64
N ASN A 452 9.36 22.51 14.38
CA ASN A 452 10.30 21.48 13.94
C ASN A 452 9.65 20.42 13.03
N TRP A 453 10.29 20.11 11.90
CA TRP A 453 9.91 19.05 10.97
C TRP A 453 10.50 17.68 11.34
N ASP A 454 11.57 17.61 12.14
CA ASP A 454 12.21 16.35 12.54
C ASP A 454 11.30 15.45 13.40
N ASP A 455 10.37 16.06 14.14
CA ASP A 455 9.42 15.34 15.00
C ASP A 455 8.21 14.77 14.24
N VAL A 456 8.18 14.90 12.91
CA VAL A 456 7.06 14.43 12.10
C VAL A 456 7.09 12.91 11.97
N GLN A 457 6.02 12.26 12.40
CA GLN A 457 5.87 10.82 12.21
C GLN A 457 5.24 10.51 10.85
N VAL A 458 5.95 9.75 10.01
CA VAL A 458 5.38 9.22 8.76
C VAL A 458 4.78 7.85 9.03
N LEU A 459 3.46 7.74 8.87
CA LEU A 459 2.70 6.53 9.20
C LEU A 459 2.14 5.88 7.94
N ASN A 460 2.09 4.54 7.94
CA ASN A 460 1.44 3.77 6.88
C ASN A 460 -0.09 3.79 6.96
N THR A 461 -0.62 4.32 8.06
CA THR A 461 -2.04 4.28 8.39
C THR A 461 -2.55 5.67 8.71
N LYS A 462 -3.78 5.97 8.28
CA LYS A 462 -4.41 7.24 8.60
C LYS A 462 -4.96 7.22 10.02
N ILE A 463 -4.38 8.03 10.91
CA ILE A 463 -4.90 8.22 12.26
C ILE A 463 -6.02 9.28 12.30
N PRO A 464 -6.95 9.20 13.27
CA PRO A 464 -8.05 10.16 13.41
C PRO A 464 -7.58 11.62 13.54
N ARG A 465 -8.42 12.58 13.12
CA ARG A 465 -8.05 14.02 13.02
C ARG A 465 -7.55 14.56 14.36
N GLU A 466 -8.30 14.32 15.41
CA GLU A 466 -8.05 14.69 16.79
C GLU A 466 -6.71 14.17 17.34
N GLN A 467 -6.18 13.07 16.79
CA GLN A 467 -4.86 12.53 17.15
C GLN A 467 -3.74 13.10 16.28
N ARG A 468 -4.06 13.68 15.12
CA ARG A 468 -3.08 14.30 14.21
C ARG A 468 -2.66 15.69 14.64
N TYR A 469 -3.49 16.40 15.41
CA TYR A 469 -3.30 17.81 15.74
C TYR A 469 -3.24 18.02 17.26
N GLU A 470 -2.56 19.05 17.72
CA GLU A 470 -2.55 19.45 19.15
C GLU A 470 -3.53 20.59 19.39
N ASN A 471 -4.37 20.47 20.43
CA ASN A 471 -5.47 21.40 20.72
C ASN A 471 -6.36 21.57 19.49
N PHE A 472 -6.92 20.47 18.99
CA PHE A 472 -7.68 20.46 17.74
C PHE A 472 -9.05 21.12 17.91
N HIS A 473 -9.30 22.17 17.13
CA HIS A 473 -10.54 22.94 17.04
C HIS A 473 -11.17 22.74 15.65
N PRO A 474 -12.11 21.77 15.49
CA PRO A 474 -12.68 21.43 14.18
C PRO A 474 -13.42 22.60 13.50
N GLU A 475 -13.99 23.52 14.26
CA GLU A 475 -14.73 24.70 13.79
C GLU A 475 -13.87 25.70 13.01
N PHE A 476 -12.55 25.73 13.26
CA PHE A 476 -11.62 26.61 12.56
C PHE A 476 -10.96 25.92 11.36
N PHE A 477 -11.33 24.68 11.03
CA PHE A 477 -10.70 23.96 9.94
C PHE A 477 -11.04 24.56 8.58
N ARG A 478 -10.02 24.80 7.73
CA ARG A 478 -10.22 25.37 6.40
C ARG A 478 -10.58 24.29 5.38
N PRO A 479 -11.68 24.42 4.62
CA PRO A 479 -12.05 23.45 3.58
C PRO A 479 -11.22 23.63 2.28
N ILE A 480 -9.90 23.82 2.38
CA ILE A 480 -8.99 24.14 1.27
C ILE A 480 -9.19 23.23 0.06
N ARG A 481 -9.39 21.94 0.31
CA ARG A 481 -9.60 20.93 -0.73
C ARG A 481 -10.83 21.23 -1.59
N HIS A 482 -11.94 21.64 -0.98
CA HIS A 482 -13.20 21.88 -1.67
C HIS A 482 -13.20 23.21 -2.42
N ALA A 483 -12.34 24.15 -2.00
CA ALA A 483 -12.27 25.47 -2.60
C ALA A 483 -11.97 25.45 -4.11
N PHE A 484 -11.21 24.44 -4.58
CA PHE A 484 -10.83 24.34 -5.99
C PHE A 484 -11.75 23.47 -6.84
N SER A 485 -12.76 22.82 -6.25
CA SER A 485 -13.69 21.96 -7.00
C SER A 485 -14.61 22.75 -7.94
N PHE A 486 -14.65 24.07 -7.79
CA PHE A 486 -15.48 25.00 -8.56
C PHE A 486 -14.74 25.70 -9.70
N LEU A 487 -13.46 25.37 -9.93
CA LEU A 487 -12.74 25.93 -11.07
C LEU A 487 -13.47 25.58 -12.39
N PRO A 488 -13.57 26.51 -13.36
CA PRO A 488 -14.46 26.36 -14.53
C PRO A 488 -14.28 25.06 -15.33
N ALA A 489 -13.05 24.54 -15.40
CA ALA A 489 -12.74 23.28 -16.08
C ALA A 489 -12.79 22.03 -15.14
N ALA A 490 -12.89 22.22 -13.82
CA ALA A 490 -13.13 21.18 -12.81
C ALA A 490 -14.63 20.93 -12.60
N ALA A 491 -15.47 21.92 -12.93
CA ALA A 491 -16.92 21.94 -12.71
C ALA A 491 -17.71 21.11 -13.73
N ARG A 492 -17.51 19.78 -13.76
CA ARG A 492 -18.42 18.83 -14.42
C ARG A 492 -18.63 17.53 -13.63
N SER A 493 -18.95 17.63 -12.34
CA SER A 493 -20.07 16.87 -11.76
C SER A 493 -20.46 17.47 -10.41
N LYS A 494 -21.73 17.88 -10.27
CA LYS A 494 -22.27 18.46 -9.04
C LYS A 494 -22.42 17.45 -7.88
N SER A 495 -21.96 16.20 -8.03
CA SER A 495 -22.23 15.09 -7.11
C SER A 495 -21.13 14.78 -6.10
N PHE A 496 -19.97 15.45 -6.13
CA PHE A 496 -18.85 15.13 -5.23
C PHE A 496 -18.83 15.89 -3.89
N VAL A 497 -19.84 16.71 -3.60
CA VAL A 497 -19.80 17.71 -2.51
C VAL A 497 -20.65 17.32 -1.28
N SER A 498 -21.23 16.11 -1.22
CA SER A 498 -21.91 15.64 0.00
C SER A 498 -20.98 14.91 0.96
#